data_AF-A0A3B3UXK9-F1
#
_entry.id   AF-A0A3B3UXK9-F1
#
_cell.length_a   1.000
_cell.length_b   1.000
_cell.length_c   1.000
_cell.angle_alpha   90.00
_cell.angle_beta   90.00
_cell.angle_gamma   90.00
#
_symmetry.space_group_name_H-M   'P 1'
#
loop_
_entity.id
_entity.type
_entity.pdbx_description
1 polymer ?
#
loop_
_entity_poly.entity_id
_entity_poly.type
_entity_poly.pdbx_seq_one_letter_code
_entity_poly.pdbx_strand_id
1 'polypeptide(L)'
;MTTVAAEYDPMELHGQYSSSDTVNNRWDDDWDNENSSARLFERSRIKALADEREAVQKKTFTKWVNSHLSRVSCRITDLYLDLRDGRMLIKLLEVLSGERLPKPTKGRMRIHCLENVDKALQFLKEQRVHLENMGSHDIVDGNHRLTLGLIWTIILRFQIQDISVETEDNKEKRSAKDALLLWCQMKTAGYSNVNIHNFTTSWRDGMAFNALIHKHRPDLIDFDKLKKSNAHYNLQNAFNLAEQHLGLTKLLDPEDISVDHPDEKSVITYVVTYYHYFSKMKALKVEGKRIGKVLDNAIETEKMIEKYESLASDLLEWIEQTIIILNNRKFANSLVGVQQQLQAFNTYRTVEKPPKFTEKGNLEVLLFTIQSKMRANNQKVYMPREGKLISDINKAWERLEKAEHERELALRTELIRQEKLEQLARRFDRKAAMRETWLSENQRLVSQDNFGFDLQAVEAATKKHEAIETDIAAYEERVQAVVAVAKELEAERYHDIKRITARKDNVIRLWEYLLELLKARRHRLEMNLGLQRVFQEMLYIMDWMDEMKAGRGTHLHPRTRIPALTPVCLPDAAAVSGLWEAPAGRGRPAAETRAGGGRHRHPGRQGEGRRQQRQQVLSDRQR
;
A
#
# COMPACT_ATOMS: atom_id res chain seq x y z
N MET A 1 -43.07 -22.65 -32.51
CA MET A 1 -43.60 -22.98 -33.86
C MET A 1 -42.49 -23.61 -34.69
N THR A 2 -42.84 -24.24 -35.81
CA THR A 2 -41.92 -24.78 -36.84
C THR A 2 -40.80 -25.71 -36.33
N THR A 3 -41.20 -26.97 -36.14
CA THR A 3 -40.34 -28.14 -36.30
C THR A 3 -39.76 -28.24 -37.72
N VAL A 4 -38.59 -28.88 -37.85
CA VAL A 4 -38.19 -29.59 -39.07
C VAL A 4 -37.77 -31.00 -38.64
N ALA A 5 -38.34 -32.02 -39.27
CA ALA A 5 -38.01 -33.42 -39.00
C ALA A 5 -37.02 -33.94 -40.06
N ALA A 6 -36.22 -34.94 -39.70
CA ALA A 6 -35.43 -35.73 -40.62
C ALA A 6 -35.69 -37.21 -40.30
N GLU A 7 -36.29 -37.92 -41.24
CA GLU A 7 -36.53 -39.37 -41.16
C GLU A 7 -35.24 -40.11 -41.51
N TYR A 8 -34.92 -41.19 -40.79
CA TYR A 8 -33.91 -42.16 -41.19
C TYR A 8 -34.33 -43.56 -40.70
N ASP A 9 -34.25 -44.52 -41.63
CA ASP A 9 -34.84 -45.86 -41.51
C ASP A 9 -33.86 -46.84 -40.83
N PRO A 10 -34.31 -47.81 -39.99
CA PRO A 10 -33.41 -48.75 -39.33
C PRO A 10 -32.92 -49.84 -40.29
N MET A 11 -31.64 -49.78 -40.67
CA MET A 11 -31.05 -50.78 -41.56
C MET A 11 -30.71 -52.07 -40.80
N GLU A 12 -31.49 -53.14 -41.02
CA GLU A 12 -31.17 -54.47 -40.54
C GLU A 12 -29.87 -55.00 -41.18
N LEU A 13 -29.06 -55.72 -40.42
CA LEU A 13 -27.85 -56.37 -40.94
C LEU A 13 -27.66 -57.77 -40.32
N HIS A 14 -28.26 -58.74 -41.00
CA HIS A 14 -28.07 -60.17 -40.73
C HIS A 14 -26.63 -60.57 -41.13
N GLY A 15 -25.90 -61.24 -40.24
CA GLY A 15 -24.49 -61.62 -40.44
C GLY A 15 -24.23 -63.07 -40.04
N GLN A 16 -24.67 -64.02 -40.86
CA GLN A 16 -24.49 -65.45 -40.62
C GLN A 16 -23.03 -65.87 -40.88
N TYR A 17 -22.41 -66.57 -39.92
CA TYR A 17 -21.17 -67.31 -40.18
C TYR A 17 -21.52 -68.68 -40.78
N SER A 18 -21.15 -68.89 -42.04
CA SER A 18 -21.36 -70.18 -42.71
C SER A 18 -20.43 -71.28 -42.17
N SER A 19 -20.97 -72.49 -42.13
CA SER A 19 -20.23 -73.71 -41.84
C SER A 19 -19.39 -74.14 -43.06
N SER A 20 -18.22 -74.73 -42.81
CA SER A 20 -17.55 -75.65 -43.72
C SER A 20 -17.03 -76.85 -42.93
N ASP A 21 -17.47 -78.04 -43.35
CA ASP A 21 -16.71 -79.31 -43.45
C ASP A 21 -17.59 -80.52 -43.12
N THR A 22 -18.37 -80.95 -44.12
CA THR A 22 -19.09 -82.22 -44.09
C THR A 22 -18.18 -83.36 -44.54
N VAL A 23 -17.80 -84.25 -43.63
CA VAL A 23 -17.15 -85.53 -43.97
C VAL A 23 -17.88 -86.70 -43.31
N ASN A 24 -18.59 -87.46 -44.16
CA ASN A 24 -19.09 -88.82 -43.98
C ASN A 24 -19.80 -89.22 -42.67
N ASN A 25 -21.11 -89.44 -42.78
CA ASN A 25 -21.79 -90.48 -42.01
C ASN A 25 -21.08 -91.83 -42.18
N ARG A 26 -20.83 -92.53 -41.08
CA ARG A 26 -20.86 -94.00 -41.04
C ARG A 26 -21.65 -94.40 -39.81
N TRP A 27 -22.71 -95.17 -40.03
CA TRP A 27 -23.55 -95.69 -38.95
C TRP A 27 -22.96 -97.01 -38.48
N ASP A 28 -22.81 -97.16 -37.17
CA ASP A 28 -22.77 -98.43 -36.44
C ASP A 28 -23.62 -98.20 -35.18
N ASP A 29 -24.41 -99.19 -34.77
CA ASP A 29 -25.35 -99.07 -33.66
C ASP A 29 -24.62 -99.04 -32.30
N ASP A 30 -24.95 -98.03 -31.47
CA ASP A 30 -24.81 -98.12 -30.00
C ASP A 30 -25.90 -97.25 -29.33
N TRP A 31 -27.10 -97.83 -29.16
CA TRP A 31 -28.14 -97.25 -28.31
C TRP A 31 -27.72 -97.35 -26.83
N ASP A 32 -28.13 -96.36 -26.03
CA ASP A 32 -28.12 -96.38 -24.55
C ASP A 32 -26.77 -96.47 -23.83
N ASN A 33 -25.95 -95.40 -23.89
CA ASN A 33 -24.91 -95.16 -22.88
C ASN A 33 -24.75 -93.69 -22.41
N GLU A 34 -25.87 -93.04 -22.06
CA GLU A 34 -25.83 -91.82 -21.24
C GLU A 34 -25.31 -92.07 -19.80
N ASN A 35 -25.31 -93.33 -19.36
CA ASN A 35 -25.07 -93.74 -17.98
C ASN A 35 -23.61 -94.18 -17.67
N SER A 36 -22.67 -93.85 -18.56
CA SER A 36 -21.25 -94.19 -18.40
C SER A 36 -20.66 -93.61 -17.10
N SER A 37 -20.02 -94.46 -16.29
CA SER A 37 -19.51 -94.11 -14.95
C SER A 37 -18.55 -92.92 -14.94
N ALA A 38 -17.73 -92.75 -15.98
CA ALA A 38 -16.84 -91.60 -16.14
C ALA A 38 -17.60 -90.28 -16.37
N ARG A 39 -18.67 -90.30 -17.18
CA ARG A 39 -19.53 -89.14 -17.41
C ARG A 39 -20.39 -88.81 -16.19
N LEU A 40 -20.86 -89.83 -15.45
CA LEU A 40 -21.56 -89.65 -14.18
C LEU A 40 -20.65 -89.06 -13.10
N PHE A 41 -19.41 -89.55 -12.99
CA PHE A 41 -18.39 -89.01 -12.08
C PHE A 41 -18.09 -87.55 -12.41
N GLU A 42 -17.85 -87.21 -13.69
CA GLU A 42 -17.56 -85.84 -14.10
C GLU A 42 -18.77 -84.92 -13.90
N ARG A 43 -19.99 -85.35 -14.22
CA ARG A 43 -21.24 -84.60 -13.94
C ARG A 43 -21.40 -84.35 -12.43
N SER A 44 -21.05 -85.32 -11.59
CA SER A 44 -21.11 -85.20 -10.13
C SER A 44 -20.02 -84.29 -9.58
N ARG A 45 -18.81 -84.33 -10.15
CA ARG A 45 -17.67 -83.46 -9.82
C ARG A 45 -17.95 -82.01 -10.20
N ILE A 46 -18.47 -81.77 -11.41
CA ILE A 46 -18.91 -80.44 -11.87
C ILE A 46 -20.03 -79.91 -10.98
N LYS A 47 -21.00 -80.76 -10.60
CA LYS A 47 -22.06 -80.35 -9.68
C LYS A 47 -21.51 -79.98 -8.30
N ALA A 48 -20.66 -80.81 -7.69
CA ALA A 48 -20.06 -80.53 -6.39
C ALA A 48 -19.29 -79.19 -6.38
N LEU A 49 -18.51 -78.92 -7.43
CA LEU A 49 -17.79 -77.65 -7.61
C LEU A 49 -18.73 -76.45 -7.88
N ALA A 50 -19.93 -76.67 -8.40
CA ALA A 50 -20.95 -75.64 -8.54
C ALA A 50 -21.67 -75.36 -7.21
N ASP A 51 -22.05 -76.41 -6.48
CA ASP A 51 -22.69 -76.35 -5.17
C ASP A 51 -21.75 -75.69 -4.12
N GLU A 52 -20.44 -75.98 -4.16
CA GLU A 52 -19.39 -75.34 -3.35
C GLU A 52 -19.26 -73.84 -3.64
N ARG A 53 -19.23 -73.44 -4.92
CA ARG A 53 -19.22 -72.03 -5.33
C ARG A 53 -20.51 -71.32 -4.95
N GLU A 54 -21.66 -71.99 -5.01
CA GLU A 54 -22.94 -71.44 -4.54
C GLU A 54 -22.87 -71.12 -3.04
N ALA A 55 -22.30 -72.03 -2.23
CA ALA A 55 -22.12 -71.83 -0.79
C ALA A 55 -21.18 -70.65 -0.47
N VAL A 56 -20.03 -70.54 -1.14
CA VAL A 56 -19.10 -69.40 -1.00
C VAL A 56 -19.76 -68.08 -1.41
N GLN A 57 -20.51 -68.08 -2.51
CA GLN A 57 -21.22 -66.88 -3.00
C GLN A 57 -22.34 -66.46 -2.05
N LYS A 58 -23.11 -67.42 -1.50
CA LYS A 58 -24.10 -67.18 -0.44
C LYS A 58 -23.45 -66.58 0.80
N LYS A 59 -22.36 -67.16 1.30
CA LYS A 59 -21.57 -66.70 2.47
C LYS A 59 -21.13 -65.24 2.27
N THR A 60 -20.53 -64.95 1.11
CA THR A 60 -20.02 -63.62 0.74
C THR A 60 -21.14 -62.58 0.59
N PHE A 61 -22.20 -62.91 -0.14
CA PHE A 61 -23.34 -62.00 -0.36
C PHE A 61 -24.12 -61.75 0.94
N THR A 62 -24.27 -62.74 1.82
CA THR A 62 -24.88 -62.55 3.15
C THR A 62 -24.09 -61.55 3.99
N LYS A 63 -22.75 -61.65 3.99
CA LYS A 63 -21.86 -60.69 4.66
C LYS A 63 -21.96 -59.29 4.03
N TRP A 64 -22.03 -59.19 2.70
CA TRP A 64 -22.13 -57.91 1.98
C TRP A 64 -23.47 -57.19 2.20
N VAL A 65 -24.59 -57.92 2.18
CA VAL A 65 -25.91 -57.36 2.52
C VAL A 65 -25.90 -56.87 3.98
N ASN A 66 -25.28 -57.61 4.88
CA ASN A 66 -25.17 -57.22 6.29
C ASN A 66 -24.27 -55.99 6.54
N SER A 67 -23.19 -55.76 5.77
CA SER A 67 -22.37 -54.53 5.88
C SER A 67 -23.09 -53.25 5.39
N HIS A 68 -24.26 -53.40 4.78
CA HIS A 68 -25.18 -52.32 4.43
C HIS A 68 -26.36 -52.24 5.41
N LEU A 69 -27.09 -53.34 5.64
CA LEU A 69 -28.26 -53.37 6.53
C LEU A 69 -27.94 -53.03 8.00
N SER A 70 -26.72 -53.32 8.48
CA SER A 70 -26.27 -52.94 9.83
C SER A 70 -26.31 -51.42 10.07
N ARG A 71 -26.16 -50.60 9.03
CA ARG A 71 -26.28 -49.13 9.11
C ARG A 71 -27.68 -48.65 9.48
N VAL A 72 -28.69 -49.52 9.32
CA VAL A 72 -30.09 -49.29 9.70
C VAL A 72 -30.56 -50.33 10.73
N SER A 73 -29.64 -50.85 11.54
CA SER A 73 -29.87 -51.85 12.61
C SER A 73 -30.63 -53.10 12.15
N CYS A 74 -30.44 -53.50 10.90
CA CYS A 74 -31.04 -54.70 10.31
C CYS A 74 -29.95 -55.73 9.99
N ARG A 75 -30.31 -57.02 10.00
CA ARG A 75 -29.41 -58.13 9.67
C ARG A 75 -30.21 -59.29 9.10
N ILE A 76 -29.60 -60.02 8.17
CA ILE A 76 -30.04 -61.33 7.69
C ILE A 76 -29.12 -62.44 8.21
N THR A 77 -29.70 -63.62 8.43
CA THR A 77 -29.01 -64.86 8.83
C THR A 77 -28.90 -65.82 7.65
N ASP A 78 -29.97 -65.99 6.87
CA ASP A 78 -29.97 -66.78 5.63
C ASP A 78 -30.53 -65.96 4.45
N LEU A 79 -29.68 -65.71 3.46
CA LEU A 79 -29.99 -64.97 2.24
C LEU A 79 -31.22 -65.50 1.46
N TYR A 80 -31.47 -66.80 1.50
CA TYR A 80 -32.54 -67.45 0.75
C TYR A 80 -33.87 -67.47 1.50
N LEU A 81 -33.86 -67.18 2.81
CA LEU A 81 -35.07 -67.14 3.65
C LEU A 81 -35.46 -65.70 3.99
N ASP A 82 -34.50 -64.88 4.41
CA ASP A 82 -34.76 -63.54 4.94
C ASP A 82 -35.03 -62.48 3.85
N LEU A 83 -34.81 -62.82 2.57
CA LEU A 83 -35.21 -61.99 1.43
C LEU A 83 -36.61 -62.31 0.90
N ARG A 84 -37.19 -63.46 1.26
CA ARG A 84 -38.46 -63.97 0.67
C ARG A 84 -39.66 -63.07 0.94
N ASP A 85 -39.64 -62.28 2.01
CA ASP A 85 -40.75 -61.36 2.36
C ASP A 85 -40.62 -59.96 1.72
N GLY A 86 -39.53 -59.73 0.98
CA GLY A 86 -39.19 -58.49 0.29
C GLY A 86 -38.76 -57.32 1.19
N ARG A 87 -38.92 -57.38 2.53
CA ARG A 87 -38.67 -56.24 3.42
C ARG A 87 -37.18 -55.91 3.52
N MET A 88 -36.33 -56.93 3.65
CA MET A 88 -34.88 -56.73 3.72
C MET A 88 -34.31 -56.28 2.37
N LEU A 89 -34.90 -56.74 1.26
CA LEU A 89 -34.55 -56.31 -0.09
C LEU A 89 -34.88 -54.83 -0.33
N ILE A 90 -36.08 -54.36 0.04
CA ILE A 90 -36.46 -52.94 -0.02
C ILE A 90 -35.49 -52.08 0.83
N LYS A 91 -35.22 -52.48 2.09
CA LYS A 91 -34.29 -51.75 2.97
C LYS A 91 -32.87 -51.69 2.44
N LEU A 92 -32.39 -52.77 1.82
CA LEU A 92 -31.07 -52.82 1.19
C LEU A 92 -30.98 -51.79 0.05
N LEU A 93 -32.02 -51.71 -0.79
CA LEU A 93 -32.08 -50.75 -1.89
C LEU A 93 -32.15 -49.30 -1.37
N GLU A 94 -32.98 -49.00 -0.35
CA GLU A 94 -32.98 -47.66 0.31
C GLU A 94 -31.58 -47.25 0.80
N VAL A 95 -30.80 -48.18 1.36
CA VAL A 95 -29.45 -47.91 1.88
C VAL A 95 -28.39 -47.77 0.78
N LEU A 96 -28.62 -48.36 -0.40
CA LEU A 96 -27.69 -48.31 -1.53
C LEU A 96 -27.92 -47.10 -2.45
N SER A 97 -29.18 -46.72 -2.70
CA SER A 97 -29.51 -45.52 -3.49
C SER A 97 -29.54 -44.24 -2.65
N GLY A 98 -29.86 -44.33 -1.36
CA GLY A 98 -30.22 -43.19 -0.52
C GLY A 98 -31.64 -42.67 -0.75
N GLU A 99 -32.40 -43.29 -1.65
CA GLU A 99 -33.78 -42.92 -2.00
C GLU A 99 -34.80 -43.67 -1.13
N ARG A 100 -36.03 -43.14 -1.04
CA ARG A 100 -37.12 -43.76 -0.27
C ARG A 100 -38.02 -44.59 -1.16
N LEU A 101 -37.95 -45.92 -0.99
CA LEU A 101 -38.81 -46.86 -1.70
C LEU A 101 -40.23 -46.94 -1.11
N PRO A 102 -41.23 -47.44 -1.86
CA PRO A 102 -42.58 -47.66 -1.36
C PRO A 102 -42.61 -48.56 -0.11
N LYS A 103 -43.41 -48.18 0.89
CA LYS A 103 -43.48 -48.92 2.16
C LYS A 103 -43.93 -50.38 1.93
N PRO A 104 -43.25 -51.37 2.55
CA PRO A 104 -43.60 -52.78 2.38
C PRO A 104 -44.97 -53.07 3.01
N THR A 105 -45.79 -53.81 2.27
CA THR A 105 -47.13 -54.25 2.67
C THR A 105 -47.07 -55.07 3.96
N LYS A 106 -48.03 -54.84 4.86
CA LYS A 106 -48.12 -55.54 6.14
C LYS A 106 -48.86 -56.87 5.95
N GLY A 107 -48.25 -57.97 6.40
CA GLY A 107 -48.82 -59.31 6.26
C GLY A 107 -47.74 -60.38 6.14
N ARG A 108 -48.17 -61.66 6.21
CA ARG A 108 -47.30 -62.85 6.06
C ARG A 108 -47.75 -63.81 4.94
N MET A 109 -48.93 -63.63 4.36
CA MET A 109 -49.39 -64.44 3.22
C MET A 109 -48.54 -64.15 1.97
N ARG A 110 -48.31 -65.18 1.13
CA ARG A 110 -47.46 -65.14 -0.08
C ARG A 110 -47.74 -63.95 -1.00
N ILE A 111 -49.00 -63.50 -1.13
CA ILE A 111 -49.37 -62.32 -1.92
C ILE A 111 -48.68 -61.02 -1.46
N HIS A 112 -48.56 -60.79 -0.15
CA HIS A 112 -47.85 -59.60 0.37
C HIS A 112 -46.34 -59.70 0.18
N CYS A 113 -45.79 -60.92 0.19
CA CYS A 113 -44.38 -61.18 -0.09
C CYS A 113 -44.07 -60.90 -1.57
N LEU A 114 -44.92 -61.37 -2.48
CA LEU A 114 -44.84 -61.07 -3.93
C LEU A 114 -44.88 -59.56 -4.17
N GLU A 115 -45.84 -58.84 -3.58
CA GLU A 115 -45.96 -57.39 -3.74
C GLU A 115 -44.74 -56.62 -3.19
N ASN A 116 -44.12 -57.08 -2.10
CA ASN A 116 -42.91 -56.47 -1.55
C ASN A 116 -41.67 -56.72 -2.42
N VAL A 117 -41.50 -57.94 -2.94
CA VAL A 117 -40.41 -58.23 -3.88
C VAL A 117 -40.63 -57.47 -5.18
N ASP A 118 -41.85 -57.41 -5.69
CA ASP A 118 -42.16 -56.74 -6.96
C ASP A 118 -41.87 -55.23 -6.89
N LYS A 119 -42.19 -54.56 -5.77
CA LYS A 119 -41.77 -53.16 -5.50
C LYS A 119 -40.25 -52.96 -5.61
N ALA A 120 -39.46 -53.92 -5.13
CA ALA A 120 -38.00 -53.87 -5.24
C ALA A 120 -37.49 -54.16 -6.66
N LEU A 121 -38.10 -55.12 -7.37
CA LEU A 121 -37.75 -55.43 -8.76
C LEU A 121 -38.16 -54.29 -9.72
N GLN A 122 -39.27 -53.59 -9.45
CA GLN A 122 -39.69 -52.42 -10.20
C GLN A 122 -38.71 -51.26 -10.01
N PHE A 123 -38.31 -50.94 -8.77
CA PHE A 123 -37.27 -49.94 -8.52
C PHE A 123 -35.97 -50.24 -9.27
N LEU A 124 -35.59 -51.51 -9.38
CA LEU A 124 -34.42 -51.92 -10.17
C LEU A 124 -34.62 -51.68 -11.67
N LYS A 125 -35.80 -52.00 -12.24
CA LYS A 125 -36.13 -51.69 -13.64
C LYS A 125 -36.08 -50.17 -13.91
N GLU A 126 -36.60 -49.36 -13.00
CA GLU A 126 -36.53 -47.89 -13.05
C GLU A 126 -35.07 -47.38 -13.01
N GLN A 127 -34.22 -48.01 -12.19
CA GLN A 127 -32.76 -47.79 -12.14
C GLN A 127 -31.98 -48.42 -13.33
N ARG A 128 -32.68 -48.76 -14.42
CA ARG A 128 -32.18 -49.34 -15.68
C ARG A 128 -31.45 -50.68 -15.53
N VAL A 129 -31.91 -51.52 -14.60
CA VAL A 129 -31.41 -52.88 -14.44
C VAL A 129 -32.19 -53.85 -15.32
N HIS A 130 -31.46 -54.58 -16.17
CA HIS A 130 -32.01 -55.67 -16.98
C HIS A 130 -32.29 -56.89 -16.10
N LEU A 131 -33.58 -57.22 -15.92
CA LEU A 131 -34.08 -58.35 -15.12
C LEU A 131 -34.78 -59.38 -16.02
N GLU A 132 -34.12 -59.74 -17.11
CA GLU A 132 -34.60 -60.74 -18.06
C GLU A 132 -34.60 -62.13 -17.40
N ASN A 133 -35.75 -62.80 -17.42
CA ASN A 133 -35.99 -64.11 -16.77
C ASN A 133 -35.93 -64.09 -15.21
N MET A 134 -36.43 -63.02 -14.57
CA MET A 134 -36.59 -62.98 -13.11
C MET A 134 -37.93 -62.34 -12.70
N GLY A 135 -38.76 -63.11 -12.00
CA GLY A 135 -40.02 -62.66 -11.40
C GLY A 135 -39.93 -62.50 -9.87
N SER A 136 -40.94 -61.86 -9.30
CA SER A 136 -41.08 -61.76 -7.83
C SER A 136 -41.32 -63.13 -7.18
N HIS A 137 -41.96 -64.06 -7.89
CA HIS A 137 -42.22 -65.42 -7.42
C HIS A 137 -40.93 -66.24 -7.19
N ASP A 138 -39.91 -66.11 -8.04
CA ASP A 138 -38.63 -66.82 -7.88
C ASP A 138 -37.97 -66.58 -6.52
N ILE A 139 -38.00 -65.32 -6.06
CA ILE A 139 -37.42 -64.90 -4.78
C ILE A 139 -38.34 -65.30 -3.61
N VAL A 140 -39.66 -65.15 -3.77
CA VAL A 140 -40.64 -65.50 -2.72
C VAL A 140 -40.71 -67.01 -2.48
N ASP A 141 -40.50 -67.83 -3.52
CA ASP A 141 -40.51 -69.29 -3.41
C ASP A 141 -39.15 -69.87 -3.00
N GLY A 142 -38.08 -69.08 -3.12
CA GLY A 142 -36.75 -69.38 -2.56
C GLY A 142 -35.76 -70.00 -3.56
N ASN A 143 -35.84 -69.63 -4.84
CA ASN A 143 -34.89 -70.09 -5.86
C ASN A 143 -33.48 -69.53 -5.57
N HIS A 144 -32.58 -70.39 -5.09
CA HIS A 144 -31.21 -70.02 -4.69
C HIS A 144 -30.46 -69.26 -5.80
N ARG A 145 -30.42 -69.86 -7.01
CA ARG A 145 -29.66 -69.36 -8.16
C ARG A 145 -30.15 -67.99 -8.61
N LEU A 146 -31.47 -67.77 -8.63
CA LEU A 146 -32.04 -66.46 -8.98
C LEU A 146 -31.91 -65.45 -7.84
N THR A 147 -31.92 -65.88 -6.58
CA THR A 147 -31.65 -65.01 -5.42
C THR A 147 -30.20 -64.50 -5.40
N LEU A 148 -29.21 -65.38 -5.67
CA LEU A 148 -27.82 -64.95 -5.90
C LEU A 148 -27.68 -64.09 -7.15
N GLY A 149 -28.40 -64.42 -8.22
CA GLY A 149 -28.48 -63.60 -9.43
C GLY A 149 -28.92 -62.17 -9.14
N LEU A 150 -29.99 -61.99 -8.37
CA LEU A 150 -30.52 -60.69 -7.98
C LEU A 150 -29.52 -59.87 -7.17
N ILE A 151 -28.93 -60.46 -6.12
CA ILE A 151 -27.95 -59.76 -5.27
C ILE A 151 -26.68 -59.41 -6.05
N TRP A 152 -26.20 -60.30 -6.93
CA TRP A 152 -25.11 -59.98 -7.85
C TRP A 152 -25.44 -58.78 -8.75
N THR A 153 -26.63 -58.74 -9.34
CA THR A 153 -27.04 -57.64 -10.22
C THR A 153 -27.19 -56.32 -9.44
N ILE A 154 -27.62 -56.35 -8.18
CA ILE A 154 -27.64 -55.18 -7.29
C ILE A 154 -26.21 -54.71 -6.97
N ILE A 155 -25.28 -55.61 -6.65
CA ILE A 155 -23.85 -55.29 -6.45
C ILE A 155 -23.28 -54.65 -7.73
N LEU A 156 -23.53 -55.26 -8.89
CA LEU A 156 -23.10 -54.75 -10.19
C LEU A 156 -23.60 -53.32 -10.43
N ARG A 157 -24.91 -53.07 -10.26
CA ARG A 157 -25.52 -51.76 -10.50
C ARG A 157 -25.08 -50.67 -9.53
N PHE A 158 -25.02 -50.96 -8.23
CA PHE A 158 -24.84 -49.93 -7.17
C PHE A 158 -23.42 -49.85 -6.60
N GLN A 159 -22.53 -50.79 -6.93
CA GLN A 159 -21.14 -50.78 -6.44
C GLN A 159 -20.10 -50.90 -7.56
N ILE A 160 -20.44 -51.44 -8.74
CA ILE A 160 -19.46 -51.65 -9.82
C ILE A 160 -19.68 -50.67 -10.97
N GLN A 161 -20.90 -50.50 -11.46
CA GLN A 161 -21.20 -49.84 -12.74
C GLN A 161 -20.68 -48.39 -12.84
N ASP A 162 -20.60 -47.67 -11.72
CA ASP A 162 -20.11 -46.29 -11.66
C ASP A 162 -18.57 -46.19 -11.45
N ILE A 163 -17.85 -47.31 -11.50
CA ILE A 163 -16.37 -47.35 -11.45
C ILE A 163 -15.79 -46.95 -12.81
N SER A 164 -15.25 -45.74 -12.87
CA SER A 164 -14.41 -45.26 -13.98
C SER A 164 -12.94 -45.18 -13.56
N VAL A 165 -12.04 -45.40 -14.52
CA VAL A 165 -10.60 -45.18 -14.38
C VAL A 165 -10.15 -44.32 -15.53
N GLU A 166 -9.61 -43.14 -15.21
CA GLU A 166 -9.03 -42.22 -16.17
C GLU A 166 -7.67 -42.75 -16.62
N THR A 167 -7.55 -43.08 -17.92
CA THR A 167 -6.27 -43.29 -18.60
C THR A 167 -6.01 -42.13 -19.55
N GLU A 168 -4.73 -41.77 -19.74
CA GLU A 168 -4.33 -40.71 -20.67
C GLU A 168 -4.66 -41.09 -22.13
N ASP A 169 -4.64 -42.40 -22.43
CA ASP A 169 -5.03 -42.95 -23.72
C ASP A 169 -6.48 -43.50 -23.77
N ASN A 170 -7.11 -43.15 -24.90
CA ASN A 170 -8.24 -43.76 -25.59
C ASN A 170 -9.69 -43.50 -25.08
N LYS A 171 -10.63 -43.50 -26.04
CA LYS A 171 -12.02 -42.99 -25.97
C LYS A 171 -13.08 -44.07 -25.66
N GLU A 172 -12.68 -45.30 -25.40
CA GLU A 172 -13.59 -46.44 -25.26
C GLU A 172 -14.13 -46.59 -23.83
N LYS A 173 -15.45 -46.71 -23.70
CA LYS A 173 -16.10 -47.09 -22.44
C LYS A 173 -15.84 -48.57 -22.15
N ARG A 174 -14.70 -48.87 -21.51
CA ARG A 174 -14.41 -50.21 -20.96
C ARG A 174 -15.54 -50.65 -20.02
N SER A 175 -15.77 -51.96 -19.87
CA SER A 175 -16.73 -52.44 -18.87
C SER A 175 -16.27 -52.02 -17.47
N ALA A 176 -17.21 -51.76 -16.56
CA ALA A 176 -16.85 -51.36 -15.19
C ALA A 176 -16.09 -52.47 -14.43
N LYS A 177 -16.26 -53.74 -14.83
CA LYS A 177 -15.42 -54.87 -14.40
C LYS A 177 -13.96 -54.70 -14.86
N ASP A 178 -13.76 -54.26 -16.10
CA ASP A 178 -12.43 -54.07 -16.70
C ASP A 178 -11.76 -52.81 -16.15
N ALA A 179 -12.54 -51.77 -15.84
CA ALA A 179 -12.07 -50.59 -15.12
C ALA A 179 -11.57 -50.95 -13.71
N LEU A 180 -12.30 -51.79 -12.97
CA LEU A 180 -11.83 -52.32 -11.69
C LEU A 180 -10.56 -53.18 -11.85
N LEU A 181 -10.48 -54.03 -12.88
CA LEU A 181 -9.31 -54.88 -13.15
C LEU A 181 -8.08 -54.03 -13.45
N LEU A 182 -8.24 -53.02 -14.32
CA LEU A 182 -7.21 -52.03 -14.65
C LEU A 182 -6.77 -51.25 -13.42
N TRP A 183 -7.69 -50.83 -12.54
CA TRP A 183 -7.33 -50.19 -11.28
C TRP A 183 -6.47 -51.13 -10.42
N CYS A 184 -6.83 -52.41 -10.30
CA CYS A 184 -6.02 -53.39 -9.55
C CYS A 184 -4.61 -53.48 -10.13
N GLN A 185 -4.50 -53.67 -11.45
CA GLN A 185 -3.23 -53.74 -12.19
C GLN A 185 -2.37 -52.47 -11.98
N MET A 186 -2.94 -51.27 -12.17
CA MET A 186 -2.23 -49.99 -12.00
C MET A 186 -1.75 -49.77 -10.55
N LYS A 187 -2.46 -50.32 -9.56
CA LYS A 187 -2.06 -50.22 -8.15
C LYS A 187 -0.99 -51.24 -7.79
N THR A 188 -1.10 -52.48 -8.26
CA THR A 188 -0.12 -53.54 -8.00
C THR A 188 1.05 -53.58 -9.00
N ALA A 189 1.09 -52.69 -9.98
CA ALA A 189 2.24 -52.50 -10.85
C ALA A 189 3.51 -52.20 -10.03
N GLY A 190 4.56 -52.96 -10.32
CA GLY A 190 5.87 -52.91 -9.63
C GLY A 190 6.03 -53.88 -8.45
N TYR A 191 4.98 -54.59 -8.01
CA TYR A 191 5.12 -55.59 -6.94
C TYR A 191 5.60 -56.95 -7.46
N SER A 192 6.73 -57.43 -6.94
CA SER A 192 7.22 -58.78 -7.23
C SER A 192 6.19 -59.85 -6.84
N ASN A 193 6.06 -60.89 -7.67
CA ASN A 193 5.14 -62.02 -7.51
C ASN A 193 3.63 -61.72 -7.60
N VAL A 194 3.23 -60.46 -7.85
CA VAL A 194 1.83 -60.04 -8.07
C VAL A 194 1.60 -59.74 -9.54
N ASN A 195 0.67 -60.47 -10.18
CA ASN A 195 0.24 -60.22 -11.54
C ASN A 195 -1.26 -60.54 -11.66
N ILE A 196 -2.08 -59.56 -12.02
CA ILE A 196 -3.55 -59.66 -11.91
C ILE A 196 -4.17 -59.65 -13.30
N HIS A 197 -4.68 -60.81 -13.72
CA HIS A 197 -5.33 -61.01 -15.03
C HIS A 197 -6.82 -61.31 -14.93
N ASN A 198 -7.30 -61.67 -13.74
CA ASN A 198 -8.68 -62.07 -13.48
C ASN A 198 -9.06 -61.78 -12.02
N PHE A 199 -10.32 -62.03 -11.66
CA PHE A 199 -10.80 -62.02 -10.27
C PHE A 199 -10.97 -63.44 -9.69
N THR A 200 -10.12 -64.38 -10.09
CA THR A 200 -10.13 -65.76 -9.55
C THR A 200 -8.72 -66.17 -9.11
N THR A 201 -7.97 -66.87 -9.97
CA THR A 201 -6.65 -67.43 -9.65
C THR A 201 -5.58 -66.37 -9.33
N SER A 202 -5.75 -65.13 -9.80
CA SER A 202 -4.84 -64.01 -9.51
C SER A 202 -4.83 -63.56 -8.04
N TRP A 203 -5.84 -63.97 -7.25
CA TRP A 203 -6.04 -63.52 -5.87
C TRP A 203 -5.84 -64.63 -4.83
N ARG A 204 -5.74 -65.90 -5.27
CA ARG A 204 -5.74 -67.10 -4.41
C ARG A 204 -4.59 -67.18 -3.40
N ASP A 205 -3.47 -66.50 -3.68
CA ASP A 205 -2.29 -66.48 -2.82
C ASP A 205 -2.25 -65.32 -1.82
N GLY A 206 -3.27 -64.46 -1.81
CA GLY A 206 -3.38 -63.27 -0.96
C GLY A 206 -2.41 -62.13 -1.27
N MET A 207 -1.42 -62.31 -2.15
CA MET A 207 -0.39 -61.28 -2.42
C MET A 207 -1.02 -60.03 -3.05
N ALA A 208 -2.01 -60.20 -3.92
CA ALA A 208 -2.75 -59.09 -4.55
C ALA A 208 -3.48 -58.20 -3.54
N PHE A 209 -4.16 -58.77 -2.54
CA PHE A 209 -4.83 -58.00 -1.47
C PHE A 209 -3.82 -57.21 -0.62
N ASN A 210 -2.71 -57.85 -0.21
CA ASN A 210 -1.66 -57.17 0.56
C ASN A 210 -1.00 -56.03 -0.25
N ALA A 211 -0.76 -56.23 -1.54
CA ALA A 211 -0.19 -55.20 -2.42
C ALA A 211 -1.13 -54.00 -2.60
N LEU A 212 -2.45 -54.21 -2.70
CA LEU A 212 -3.44 -53.13 -2.74
C LEU A 212 -3.47 -52.30 -1.45
N ILE A 213 -3.37 -52.95 -0.29
CA ILE A 213 -3.31 -52.25 1.00
C ILE A 213 -1.98 -51.48 1.09
N HIS A 214 -0.84 -52.13 0.89
CA HIS A 214 0.49 -51.52 0.96
C HIS A 214 0.66 -50.33 -0.01
N LYS A 215 0.07 -50.37 -1.21
CA LYS A 215 0.13 -49.25 -2.18
C LYS A 215 -0.53 -47.96 -1.67
N HIS A 216 -1.48 -48.07 -0.74
CA HIS A 216 -2.24 -46.94 -0.21
C HIS A 216 -1.90 -46.62 1.25
N ARG A 217 -1.46 -47.63 2.01
CA ARG A 217 -1.10 -47.62 3.43
C ARG A 217 0.10 -48.56 3.67
N PRO A 218 1.33 -48.16 3.24
CA PRO A 218 2.53 -48.97 3.43
C PRO A 218 2.88 -49.11 4.93
N ASP A 219 2.40 -48.19 5.76
CA ASP A 219 2.50 -48.21 7.22
C ASP A 219 1.80 -49.40 7.90
N LEU A 220 0.95 -50.15 7.18
CA LEU A 220 0.20 -51.29 7.72
C LEU A 220 0.77 -52.67 7.34
N ILE A 221 1.71 -52.76 6.39
CA ILE A 221 2.20 -54.04 5.84
C ILE A 221 3.69 -53.99 5.59
N ASP A 222 4.43 -54.97 6.11
CA ASP A 222 5.79 -55.27 5.67
C ASP A 222 5.70 -56.28 4.51
N PHE A 223 5.74 -55.78 3.27
CA PHE A 223 5.44 -56.60 2.09
C PHE A 223 6.55 -57.61 1.77
N ASP A 224 7.81 -57.27 2.04
CA ASP A 224 8.97 -58.10 1.70
C ASP A 224 9.06 -59.39 2.56
N LYS A 225 8.36 -59.42 3.69
CA LYS A 225 8.19 -60.64 4.51
C LYS A 225 7.14 -61.62 3.96
N LEU A 226 6.28 -61.20 3.04
CA LEU A 226 5.19 -62.04 2.50
C LEU A 226 5.70 -62.99 1.41
N LYS A 227 5.19 -64.23 1.41
CA LYS A 227 5.60 -65.27 0.46
C LYS A 227 4.39 -65.92 -0.19
N LYS A 228 4.44 -66.10 -1.51
CA LYS A 228 3.36 -66.70 -2.33
C LYS A 228 2.96 -68.12 -1.88
N SER A 229 3.86 -68.85 -1.22
CA SER A 229 3.60 -70.16 -0.60
C SER A 229 2.58 -70.11 0.54
N ASN A 230 2.46 -68.97 1.23
CA ASN A 230 1.75 -68.86 2.50
C ASN A 230 0.33 -68.29 2.31
N ALA A 231 -0.38 -68.76 1.28
CA ALA A 231 -1.65 -68.21 0.79
C ALA A 231 -2.67 -67.88 1.89
N HIS A 232 -2.99 -68.86 2.76
CA HIS A 232 -3.93 -68.69 3.86
C HIS A 232 -3.49 -67.58 4.84
N TYR A 233 -2.21 -67.50 5.21
CA TYR A 233 -1.68 -66.43 6.07
C TYR A 233 -1.76 -65.07 5.39
N ASN A 234 -1.40 -64.97 4.10
CA ASN A 234 -1.44 -63.72 3.36
C ASN A 234 -2.89 -63.18 3.27
N LEU A 235 -3.86 -64.05 2.97
CA LEU A 235 -5.28 -63.73 2.95
C LEU A 235 -5.76 -63.27 4.34
N GLN A 236 -5.50 -64.07 5.38
CA GLN A 236 -5.89 -63.76 6.75
C GLN A 236 -5.31 -62.42 7.25
N ASN A 237 -4.06 -62.12 6.90
CA ASN A 237 -3.38 -60.86 7.20
C ASN A 237 -4.10 -59.67 6.56
N ALA A 238 -4.29 -59.70 5.23
CA ALA A 238 -4.97 -58.63 4.51
C ALA A 238 -6.40 -58.40 5.04
N PHE A 239 -7.15 -59.48 5.29
CA PHE A 239 -8.53 -59.42 5.74
C PHE A 239 -8.63 -58.88 7.19
N ASN A 240 -7.66 -59.20 8.06
CA ASN A 240 -7.55 -58.63 9.41
C ASN A 240 -7.23 -57.13 9.37
N LEU A 241 -6.21 -56.72 8.61
CA LEU A 241 -5.79 -55.32 8.51
C LEU A 241 -6.89 -54.45 7.88
N ALA A 242 -7.62 -54.96 6.90
CA ALA A 242 -8.74 -54.29 6.28
C ALA A 242 -9.89 -54.04 7.25
N GLU A 243 -10.22 -55.01 8.11
CA GLU A 243 -11.25 -54.84 9.14
C GLU A 243 -10.80 -53.91 10.27
N GLN A 244 -9.60 -54.13 10.81
CA GLN A 244 -9.10 -53.44 12.01
C GLN A 244 -8.63 -52.00 11.75
N HIS A 245 -8.05 -51.70 10.58
CA HIS A 245 -7.49 -50.38 10.27
C HIS A 245 -8.20 -49.63 9.15
N LEU A 246 -8.95 -50.31 8.28
CA LEU A 246 -9.74 -49.69 7.20
C LEU A 246 -11.26 -49.74 7.46
N GLY A 247 -11.74 -50.51 8.44
CA GLY A 247 -13.17 -50.68 8.73
C GLY A 247 -13.93 -51.48 7.67
N LEU A 248 -13.22 -52.24 6.83
CA LEU A 248 -13.80 -53.08 5.77
C LEU A 248 -14.21 -54.44 6.33
N THR A 249 -15.51 -54.70 6.42
CA THR A 249 -16.08 -56.00 6.84
C THR A 249 -15.46 -57.14 6.03
N LYS A 250 -15.00 -58.20 6.70
CA LYS A 250 -14.50 -59.43 6.05
C LYS A 250 -15.62 -60.13 5.28
N LEU A 251 -15.67 -59.94 3.96
CA LEU A 251 -16.67 -60.58 3.10
C LEU A 251 -16.27 -62.01 2.71
N LEU A 252 -14.97 -62.27 2.56
CA LEU A 252 -14.37 -63.57 2.24
C LEU A 252 -13.67 -64.12 3.49
N ASP A 253 -13.61 -65.44 3.62
CA ASP A 253 -12.69 -66.08 4.56
C ASP A 253 -11.54 -66.76 3.79
N PRO A 254 -10.34 -66.94 4.38
CA PRO A 254 -9.16 -67.40 3.63
C PRO A 254 -9.31 -68.77 2.96
N GLU A 255 -10.06 -69.68 3.58
CA GLU A 255 -10.34 -71.02 3.06
C GLU A 255 -11.20 -71.00 1.78
N ASP A 256 -12.12 -70.03 1.65
CA ASP A 256 -12.98 -69.89 0.46
C ASP A 256 -12.19 -69.46 -0.80
N ILE A 257 -10.99 -68.93 -0.61
CA ILE A 257 -10.17 -68.26 -1.65
C ILE A 257 -8.85 -69.00 -1.91
N SER A 258 -8.33 -69.76 -0.95
CA SER A 258 -7.13 -70.59 -1.10
C SER A 258 -7.37 -71.91 -1.87
N VAL A 259 -8.33 -71.91 -2.81
CA VAL A 259 -8.73 -73.04 -3.65
C VAL A 259 -8.25 -72.86 -5.10
N ASP A 260 -8.32 -73.92 -5.92
CA ASP A 260 -7.84 -73.85 -7.31
C ASP A 260 -8.63 -72.90 -8.20
N HIS A 261 -9.95 -72.80 -8.00
CA HIS A 261 -10.85 -71.97 -8.81
C HIS A 261 -11.85 -71.20 -7.95
N PRO A 262 -11.43 -70.11 -7.27
CA PRO A 262 -12.29 -69.27 -6.44
C PRO A 262 -13.46 -68.66 -7.23
N ASP A 263 -14.57 -68.36 -6.55
CA ASP A 263 -15.72 -67.71 -7.19
C ASP A 263 -15.42 -66.25 -7.55
N GLU A 264 -15.54 -65.94 -8.85
CA GLU A 264 -15.19 -64.61 -9.39
C GLU A 264 -16.07 -63.50 -8.80
N LYS A 265 -17.37 -63.76 -8.65
CA LYS A 265 -18.31 -62.77 -8.13
C LYS A 265 -17.97 -62.39 -6.69
N SER A 266 -17.68 -63.38 -5.85
CA SER A 266 -17.28 -63.19 -4.46
C SER A 266 -16.00 -62.34 -4.33
N VAL A 267 -14.96 -62.66 -5.13
CA VAL A 267 -13.72 -61.85 -5.15
C VAL A 267 -13.99 -60.42 -5.60
N ILE A 268 -14.72 -60.22 -6.71
CA ILE A 268 -15.09 -58.87 -7.19
C ILE A 268 -15.82 -58.10 -6.10
N THR A 269 -16.85 -58.67 -5.48
CA THR A 269 -17.66 -58.02 -4.43
C THR A 269 -16.80 -57.51 -3.29
N TYR A 270 -15.73 -58.22 -2.90
CA TYR A 270 -14.82 -57.73 -1.86
C TYR A 270 -13.81 -56.70 -2.37
N VAL A 271 -13.17 -56.93 -3.52
CA VAL A 271 -12.19 -55.98 -4.11
C VAL A 271 -12.81 -54.60 -4.37
N VAL A 272 -14.08 -54.54 -4.75
CA VAL A 272 -14.86 -53.31 -4.92
C VAL A 272 -14.95 -52.48 -3.62
N THR A 273 -14.95 -53.11 -2.44
CA THR A 273 -14.96 -52.39 -1.16
C THR A 273 -13.64 -51.64 -0.91
N TYR A 274 -12.50 -52.24 -1.27
CA TYR A 274 -11.20 -51.56 -1.26
C TYR A 274 -11.13 -50.42 -2.28
N TYR A 275 -11.69 -50.61 -3.48
CA TYR A 275 -11.78 -49.54 -4.48
C TYR A 275 -12.51 -48.32 -3.91
N HIS A 276 -13.72 -48.49 -3.37
CA HIS A 276 -14.50 -47.38 -2.82
C HIS A 276 -13.83 -46.70 -1.63
N TYR A 277 -13.25 -47.48 -0.71
CA TYR A 277 -12.51 -46.95 0.43
C TYR A 277 -11.31 -46.10 -0.02
N PHE A 278 -10.42 -46.62 -0.86
CA PHE A 278 -9.22 -45.90 -1.28
C PHE A 278 -9.53 -44.75 -2.26
N SER A 279 -10.58 -44.85 -3.07
CA SER A 279 -11.05 -43.74 -3.90
C SER A 279 -11.64 -42.60 -3.06
N LYS A 280 -12.44 -42.90 -2.02
CA LYS A 280 -12.90 -41.91 -1.04
C LYS A 280 -11.74 -41.27 -0.27
N MET A 281 -10.74 -42.08 0.13
CA MET A 281 -9.52 -41.58 0.79
C MET A 281 -8.70 -40.66 -0.12
N LYS A 282 -8.59 -40.97 -1.43
CA LYS A 282 -7.97 -40.09 -2.45
C LYS A 282 -8.74 -38.77 -2.57
N ALA A 283 -10.08 -38.83 -2.67
CA ALA A 283 -10.94 -37.65 -2.80
C ALA A 283 -10.77 -36.69 -1.61
N LEU A 284 -10.95 -37.18 -0.38
CA LEU A 284 -10.76 -36.40 0.85
C LEU A 284 -9.36 -35.76 0.95
N LYS A 285 -8.31 -36.48 0.51
CA LYS A 285 -6.94 -35.94 0.48
C LYS A 285 -6.73 -34.85 -0.58
N VAL A 286 -7.49 -34.86 -1.68
CA VAL A 286 -7.49 -33.79 -2.69
C VAL A 286 -8.33 -32.59 -2.22
N GLU A 287 -9.48 -32.83 -1.60
CA GLU A 287 -10.32 -31.79 -1.00
C GLU A 287 -9.59 -31.04 0.10
N GLY A 288 -8.94 -31.74 1.03
CA GLY A 288 -8.09 -31.13 2.06
C GLY A 288 -6.96 -30.28 1.48
N LYS A 289 -6.32 -30.72 0.39
CA LYS A 289 -5.31 -29.90 -0.33
C LYS A 289 -5.91 -28.65 -0.98
N ARG A 290 -7.13 -28.73 -1.53
CA ARG A 290 -7.83 -27.58 -2.12
C ARG A 290 -8.19 -26.56 -1.04
N ILE A 291 -8.71 -27.01 0.10
CA ILE A 291 -9.04 -26.16 1.26
C ILE A 291 -7.77 -25.50 1.82
N GLY A 292 -6.69 -26.26 1.99
CA GLY A 292 -5.38 -25.73 2.40
C GLY A 292 -4.92 -24.56 1.52
N LYS A 293 -4.89 -24.74 0.19
CA LYS A 293 -4.50 -23.67 -0.74
C LYS A 293 -5.38 -22.41 -0.65
N VAL A 294 -6.68 -22.56 -0.35
CA VAL A 294 -7.59 -21.41 -0.14
C VAL A 294 -7.26 -20.70 1.17
N LEU A 295 -6.96 -21.44 2.23
CA LEU A 295 -6.54 -20.91 3.54
C LEU A 295 -5.19 -20.20 3.47
N ASP A 296 -4.20 -20.79 2.79
CA ASP A 296 -2.87 -20.19 2.57
C ASP A 296 -2.99 -18.83 1.85
N ASN A 297 -3.78 -18.78 0.77
CA ASN A 297 -4.09 -17.55 0.03
C ASN A 297 -4.75 -16.48 0.93
N ALA A 298 -5.61 -16.88 1.87
CA ALA A 298 -6.27 -15.97 2.79
C ALA A 298 -5.30 -15.41 3.85
N ILE A 299 -4.48 -16.29 4.47
CA ILE A 299 -3.46 -15.90 5.46
C ILE A 299 -2.42 -14.95 4.84
N GLU A 300 -1.99 -15.20 3.60
CA GLU A 300 -1.07 -14.31 2.89
C GLU A 300 -1.71 -12.93 2.59
N THR A 301 -3.01 -12.90 2.29
CA THR A 301 -3.74 -11.66 2.04
C THR A 301 -3.92 -10.84 3.32
N GLU A 302 -4.22 -11.48 4.46
CA GLU A 302 -4.34 -10.81 5.75
C GLU A 302 -3.01 -10.16 6.17
N LYS A 303 -1.89 -10.85 6.00
CA LYS A 303 -0.54 -10.30 6.27
C LYS A 303 -0.20 -9.07 5.42
N MET A 304 -0.71 -8.99 4.19
CA MET A 304 -0.57 -7.78 3.37
C MET A 304 -1.46 -6.64 3.87
N ILE A 305 -2.67 -6.95 4.37
CA ILE A 305 -3.58 -5.98 5.00
C ILE A 305 -2.96 -5.40 6.28
N GLU A 306 -2.44 -6.25 7.18
CA GLU A 306 -1.71 -5.83 8.39
C GLU A 306 -0.53 -4.90 8.03
N LYS A 307 0.27 -5.29 7.03
CA LYS A 307 1.40 -4.49 6.56
C LYS A 307 0.97 -3.14 5.97
N TYR A 308 -0.13 -3.09 5.22
CA TYR A 308 -0.71 -1.83 4.75
C TYR A 308 -1.18 -0.97 5.94
N GLU A 309 -1.88 -1.55 6.91
CA GLU A 309 -2.40 -0.81 8.05
C GLU A 309 -1.30 -0.25 8.97
N SER A 310 -0.15 -0.93 9.11
CA SER A 310 1.03 -0.37 9.79
C SER A 310 1.59 0.81 9.01
N LEU A 311 2.07 0.56 7.78
CA LEU A 311 2.78 1.56 6.97
C LEU A 311 1.96 2.82 6.70
N ALA A 312 0.63 2.68 6.56
CA ALA A 312 -0.27 3.83 6.45
C ALA A 312 -0.36 4.66 7.74
N SER A 313 -0.30 4.02 8.92
CA SER A 313 -0.25 4.72 10.21
C SER A 313 1.08 5.44 10.38
N ASP A 314 2.18 4.74 10.13
CA ASP A 314 3.55 5.23 10.29
C ASP A 314 3.80 6.49 9.42
N LEU A 315 3.27 6.48 8.18
CA LEU A 315 3.33 7.62 7.27
C LEU A 315 2.42 8.78 7.71
N LEU A 316 1.18 8.50 8.15
CA LEU A 316 0.25 9.53 8.61
C LEU A 316 0.74 10.23 9.89
N GLU A 317 1.30 9.48 10.84
CA GLU A 317 1.91 10.04 12.04
C GLU A 317 3.12 10.92 11.68
N TRP A 318 4.02 10.45 10.81
CA TRP A 318 5.15 11.26 10.33
C TRP A 318 4.69 12.56 9.65
N ILE A 319 3.61 12.53 8.86
CA ILE A 319 3.02 13.71 8.24
C ILE A 319 2.56 14.73 9.30
N GLU A 320 1.75 14.32 10.30
CA GLU A 320 1.24 15.25 11.32
C GLU A 320 2.36 15.81 12.21
N GLN A 321 3.32 14.96 12.63
CA GLN A 321 4.51 15.40 13.37
C GLN A 321 5.32 16.44 12.56
N THR A 322 5.53 16.20 11.26
CA THR A 322 6.26 17.11 10.38
C THR A 322 5.49 18.42 10.15
N ILE A 323 4.17 18.38 10.01
CA ILE A 323 3.31 19.59 9.93
C ILE A 323 3.48 20.47 11.19
N ILE A 324 3.56 19.88 12.38
CA ILE A 324 3.79 20.62 13.64
C ILE A 324 5.17 21.32 13.62
N ILE A 325 6.21 20.62 13.16
CA ILE A 325 7.58 21.17 13.06
C ILE A 325 7.63 22.31 12.03
N LEU A 326 7.02 22.11 10.85
CA LEU A 326 6.96 23.12 9.78
C LEU A 326 6.12 24.35 10.17
N ASN A 327 5.06 24.18 10.97
CA ASN A 327 4.22 25.27 11.44
C ASN A 327 4.82 26.09 12.58
N ASN A 328 5.97 25.71 13.12
CA ASN A 328 6.72 26.55 14.03
C ASN A 328 7.11 27.89 13.36
N ARG A 329 6.70 29.02 13.98
CA ARG A 329 7.02 30.39 13.52
C ARG A 329 8.05 31.10 14.42
N LYS A 330 8.79 30.36 15.27
CA LYS A 330 9.95 30.88 16.00
C LYS A 330 11.20 30.83 15.12
N PHE A 331 11.76 32.00 14.83
CA PHE A 331 12.98 32.16 14.06
C PHE A 331 14.14 32.60 14.94
N ALA A 332 15.37 32.27 14.54
CA ALA A 332 16.55 32.78 15.21
C ALA A 332 16.73 34.28 14.90
N ASN A 333 16.92 35.12 15.93
CA ASN A 333 17.21 36.54 15.72
C ASN A 333 18.69 36.75 15.38
N SER A 334 19.15 36.22 14.24
CA SER A 334 20.43 36.53 13.60
C SER A 334 20.46 35.98 12.18
N LEU A 335 21.20 36.64 11.27
CA LEU A 335 21.34 36.18 9.88
C LEU A 335 21.86 34.73 9.79
N VAL A 336 22.90 34.40 10.56
CA VAL A 336 23.50 33.05 10.60
C VAL A 336 22.51 32.00 11.13
N GLY A 337 21.74 32.33 12.17
CA GLY A 337 20.74 31.41 12.72
C GLY A 337 19.60 31.11 11.73
N VAL A 338 19.14 32.11 10.97
CA VAL A 338 18.12 31.89 9.92
C VAL A 338 18.69 31.09 8.75
N GLN A 339 19.95 31.32 8.37
CA GLN A 339 20.65 30.50 7.37
C GLN A 339 20.74 29.03 7.80
N GLN A 340 21.04 28.75 9.07
CA GLN A 340 21.02 27.38 9.63
C GLN A 340 19.61 26.77 9.61
N GLN A 341 18.57 27.54 9.98
CA GLN A 341 17.18 27.07 9.89
C GLN A 341 16.73 26.79 8.44
N LEU A 342 17.23 27.55 7.47
CA LEU A 342 17.00 27.33 6.04
C LEU A 342 17.77 26.11 5.52
N GLN A 343 19.01 25.88 5.99
CA GLN A 343 19.79 24.69 5.65
C GLN A 343 19.09 23.41 6.14
N ALA A 344 18.62 23.39 7.41
CA ALA A 344 17.86 22.26 7.95
C ALA A 344 16.56 22.01 7.17
N PHE A 345 15.84 23.07 6.78
CA PHE A 345 14.66 22.95 5.93
C PHE A 345 14.99 22.40 4.52
N ASN A 346 16.13 22.77 3.94
CA ASN A 346 16.60 22.19 2.69
C ASN A 346 16.96 20.71 2.84
N THR A 347 17.60 20.30 3.95
CA THR A 347 17.88 18.88 4.26
C THR A 347 16.59 18.06 4.34
N TYR A 348 15.56 18.56 5.04
CA TYR A 348 14.24 17.94 5.07
C TYR A 348 13.68 17.72 3.64
N ARG A 349 13.73 18.75 2.77
CA ARG A 349 13.19 18.67 1.40
C ARG A 349 13.97 17.73 0.48
N THR A 350 15.29 17.61 0.65
CA THR A 350 16.16 16.87 -0.29
C THR A 350 16.57 15.48 0.19
N VAL A 351 16.43 15.17 1.48
CA VAL A 351 16.84 13.90 2.08
C VAL A 351 15.68 13.18 2.76
N GLU A 352 14.87 13.87 3.55
CA GLU A 352 13.84 13.24 4.41
C GLU A 352 12.49 13.05 3.70
N LYS A 353 11.99 14.07 3.00
CA LYS A 353 10.72 14.02 2.26
C LYS A 353 10.72 13.03 1.07
N PRO A 354 11.79 12.91 0.25
CA PRO A 354 11.76 12.04 -0.94
C PRO A 354 11.43 10.56 -0.65
N PRO A 355 12.06 9.85 0.32
CA PRO A 355 11.68 8.47 0.61
C PRO A 355 10.24 8.34 1.12
N LYS A 356 9.71 9.33 1.85
CA LYS A 356 8.31 9.35 2.28
C LYS A 356 7.31 9.51 1.13
N PHE A 357 7.68 10.21 0.07
CA PHE A 357 6.91 10.22 -1.18
C PHE A 357 6.93 8.85 -1.87
N THR A 358 8.05 8.12 -1.82
CA THR A 358 8.12 6.73 -2.32
C THR A 358 7.28 5.77 -1.46
N GLU A 359 7.29 5.90 -0.13
CA GLU A 359 6.42 5.13 0.77
C GLU A 359 4.94 5.34 0.47
N LYS A 360 4.51 6.59 0.22
CA LYS A 360 3.15 6.93 -0.23
C LYS A 360 2.76 6.15 -1.51
N GLY A 361 3.61 6.18 -2.54
CA GLY A 361 3.36 5.44 -3.78
C GLY A 361 3.33 3.91 -3.58
N ASN A 362 4.19 3.39 -2.70
CA ASN A 362 4.21 1.97 -2.35
C ASN A 362 2.92 1.51 -1.64
N LEU A 363 2.28 2.37 -0.83
CA LEU A 363 0.98 2.08 -0.22
C LEU A 363 -0.15 1.97 -1.26
N GLU A 364 -0.15 2.83 -2.26
CA GLU A 364 -1.12 2.79 -3.38
C GLU A 364 -0.98 1.48 -4.18
N VAL A 365 0.26 1.10 -4.50
CA VAL A 365 0.57 -0.18 -5.18
C VAL A 365 0.19 -1.38 -4.32
N LEU A 366 0.52 -1.37 -3.02
CA LEU A 366 0.19 -2.46 -2.09
C LEU A 366 -1.32 -2.66 -1.97
N LEU A 367 -2.10 -1.58 -1.82
CA LEU A 367 -3.56 -1.68 -1.78
C LEU A 367 -4.13 -2.22 -3.08
N PHE A 368 -3.63 -1.74 -4.24
CA PHE A 368 -4.03 -2.27 -5.54
C PHE A 368 -3.75 -3.77 -5.68
N THR A 369 -2.59 -4.24 -5.20
CA THR A 369 -2.22 -5.67 -5.20
C THR A 369 -3.14 -6.50 -4.29
N ILE A 370 -3.43 -6.04 -3.07
CA ILE A 370 -4.38 -6.69 -2.15
C ILE A 370 -5.75 -6.81 -2.81
N GLN A 371 -6.30 -5.68 -3.29
CA GLN A 371 -7.63 -5.67 -3.91
C GLN A 371 -7.71 -6.54 -5.16
N SER A 372 -6.66 -6.57 -5.98
CA SER A 372 -6.61 -7.41 -7.18
C SER A 372 -6.54 -8.90 -6.84
N LYS A 373 -5.73 -9.28 -5.83
CA LYS A 373 -5.65 -10.67 -5.36
C LYS A 373 -6.97 -11.15 -4.76
N MET A 374 -7.66 -10.30 -3.98
CA MET A 374 -8.98 -10.62 -3.44
C MET A 374 -10.04 -10.78 -4.54
N ARG A 375 -10.06 -9.92 -5.57
CA ARG A 375 -10.94 -10.08 -6.73
C ARG A 375 -10.68 -11.39 -7.46
N ALA A 376 -9.42 -11.74 -7.72
CA ALA A 376 -9.04 -13.01 -8.36
C ALA A 376 -9.45 -14.25 -7.53
N ASN A 377 -9.44 -14.14 -6.20
CA ASN A 377 -9.92 -15.18 -5.29
C ASN A 377 -11.46 -15.17 -5.08
N ASN A 378 -12.22 -14.27 -5.73
CA ASN A 378 -13.65 -14.02 -5.49
C ASN A 378 -14.00 -13.64 -4.03
N GLN A 379 -13.06 -13.02 -3.31
CA GLN A 379 -13.24 -12.54 -1.94
C GLN A 379 -13.83 -11.11 -1.94
N LYS A 380 -14.53 -10.74 -0.86
CA LYS A 380 -14.95 -9.36 -0.62
C LYS A 380 -13.71 -8.46 -0.59
N VAL A 381 -13.68 -7.45 -1.46
CA VAL A 381 -12.54 -6.53 -1.61
C VAL A 381 -12.27 -5.78 -0.30
N TYR A 382 -11.02 -5.79 0.16
CA TYR A 382 -10.59 -5.02 1.33
C TYR A 382 -10.73 -3.52 1.09
N MET A 383 -11.32 -2.84 2.07
CA MET A 383 -11.39 -1.40 2.20
C MET A 383 -10.68 -1.00 3.49
N PRO A 384 -9.68 -0.09 3.45
CA PRO A 384 -9.06 0.43 4.65
C PRO A 384 -10.06 1.05 5.63
N ARG A 385 -9.72 0.97 6.92
CA ARG A 385 -10.45 1.69 7.98
C ARG A 385 -10.42 3.20 7.73
N GLU A 386 -11.40 3.91 8.28
CA GLU A 386 -11.51 5.37 8.19
C GLU A 386 -10.20 6.06 8.61
N GLY A 387 -9.80 7.11 7.89
CA GLY A 387 -8.52 7.79 8.09
C GLY A 387 -7.30 7.10 7.44
N LYS A 388 -7.37 5.80 7.12
CA LYS A 388 -6.29 5.04 6.42
C LYS A 388 -6.57 4.83 4.93
N LEU A 389 -7.53 5.54 4.33
CA LEU A 389 -7.81 5.50 2.90
C LEU A 389 -6.72 6.26 2.12
N ILE A 390 -6.47 5.86 0.87
CA ILE A 390 -5.56 6.60 -0.05
C ILE A 390 -6.00 8.06 -0.21
N SER A 391 -7.31 8.33 -0.20
CA SER A 391 -7.86 9.69 -0.20
C SER A 391 -7.43 10.52 1.00
N ASP A 392 -7.21 9.89 2.15
CA ASP A 392 -6.92 10.58 3.41
C ASP A 392 -5.42 10.79 3.56
N ILE A 393 -4.60 9.83 3.09
CA ILE A 393 -3.16 9.99 2.88
C ILE A 393 -2.88 11.13 1.88
N ASN A 394 -3.65 11.23 0.79
CA ASN A 394 -3.55 12.35 -0.17
C ASN A 394 -3.87 13.71 0.51
N LYS A 395 -5.00 13.84 1.22
CA LYS A 395 -5.35 15.05 1.98
C LYS A 395 -4.31 15.41 3.05
N ALA A 396 -3.68 14.40 3.68
CA ALA A 396 -2.61 14.63 4.65
C ALA A 396 -1.34 15.16 3.96
N TRP A 397 -0.98 14.61 2.80
CA TRP A 397 0.13 15.10 1.99
C TRP A 397 -0.11 16.52 1.47
N GLU A 398 -1.31 16.85 0.99
CA GLU A 398 -1.69 18.22 0.59
C GLU A 398 -1.52 19.23 1.74
N ARG A 399 -1.88 18.84 2.98
CA ARG A 399 -1.65 19.65 4.18
C ARG A 399 -0.16 19.82 4.50
N LEU A 400 0.65 18.78 4.30
CA LEU A 400 2.11 18.84 4.46
C LEU A 400 2.74 19.82 3.47
N GLU A 401 2.35 19.78 2.20
CA GLU A 401 2.91 20.64 1.15
C GLU A 401 2.49 22.10 1.32
N LYS A 402 1.28 22.35 1.82
CA LYS A 402 0.88 23.69 2.29
C LYS A 402 1.76 24.19 3.44
N ALA A 403 1.99 23.37 4.46
CA ALA A 403 2.84 23.73 5.61
C ALA A 403 4.31 23.96 5.20
N GLU A 404 4.83 23.18 4.25
CA GLU A 404 6.15 23.35 3.63
C GLU A 404 6.25 24.71 2.93
N HIS A 405 5.26 25.07 2.10
CA HIS A 405 5.25 26.34 1.38
C HIS A 405 5.18 27.55 2.33
N GLU A 406 4.31 27.52 3.34
CA GLU A 406 4.25 28.58 4.35
C GLU A 406 5.56 28.71 5.14
N ARG A 407 6.23 27.59 5.46
CA ARG A 407 7.53 27.59 6.14
C ARG A 407 8.64 28.15 5.25
N GLU A 408 8.65 27.84 3.95
CA GLU A 408 9.59 28.39 2.97
C GLU A 408 9.43 29.93 2.85
N LEU A 409 8.20 30.42 2.71
CA LEU A 409 7.90 31.85 2.65
C LEU A 409 8.29 32.60 3.93
N ALA A 410 8.00 32.03 5.09
CA ALA A 410 8.32 32.66 6.37
C ALA A 410 9.84 32.71 6.62
N LEU A 411 10.57 31.63 6.30
CA LEU A 411 12.04 31.61 6.38
C LEU A 411 12.68 32.63 5.42
N ARG A 412 12.21 32.74 4.17
CA ARG A 412 12.70 33.75 3.21
C ARG A 412 12.42 35.18 3.69
N THR A 413 11.22 35.43 4.23
CA THR A 413 10.83 36.75 4.75
C THR A 413 11.73 37.19 5.90
N GLU A 414 11.97 36.32 6.88
CA GLU A 414 12.85 36.64 8.01
C GLU A 414 14.32 36.74 7.60
N LEU A 415 14.79 35.93 6.64
CA LEU A 415 16.16 36.05 6.09
C LEU A 415 16.39 37.45 5.51
N ILE A 416 15.46 37.92 4.66
CA ILE A 416 15.51 39.26 4.06
C ILE A 416 15.43 40.36 5.15
N ARG A 417 14.69 40.12 6.25
CA ARG A 417 14.65 41.05 7.39
C ARG A 417 16.00 41.13 8.11
N GLN A 418 16.61 40.00 8.43
CA GLN A 418 17.95 39.94 9.05
C GLN A 418 19.03 40.55 8.15
N GLU A 419 19.01 40.31 6.83
CA GLU A 419 19.93 40.94 5.87
C GLU A 419 19.79 42.47 5.84
N LYS A 420 18.56 42.99 5.86
CA LYS A 420 18.31 44.44 5.95
C LYS A 420 18.84 45.03 7.25
N LEU A 421 18.67 44.35 8.38
CA LEU A 421 19.17 44.83 9.68
C LEU A 421 20.70 44.81 9.75
N GLU A 422 21.35 43.79 9.19
CA GLU A 422 22.79 43.76 9.01
C GLU A 422 23.31 44.91 8.14
N GLN A 423 22.62 45.24 7.04
CA GLN A 423 22.95 46.42 6.22
C GLN A 423 22.74 47.74 6.98
N LEU A 424 21.68 47.83 7.79
CA LEU A 424 21.36 49.00 8.61
C LEU A 424 22.34 49.19 9.77
N ALA A 425 22.78 48.12 10.43
CA ALA A 425 23.86 48.15 11.42
C ALA A 425 25.19 48.61 10.80
N ARG A 426 25.54 48.10 9.61
CA ARG A 426 26.71 48.58 8.83
C ARG A 426 26.57 50.03 8.37
N ARG A 427 25.35 50.57 8.26
CA ARG A 427 25.08 51.99 7.99
C ARG A 427 25.21 52.82 9.28
N PHE A 428 24.75 52.31 10.42
CA PHE A 428 24.95 52.91 11.73
C PHE A 428 26.44 53.02 12.07
N ASP A 429 27.20 51.93 12.02
CA ASP A 429 28.61 51.91 12.41
C ASP A 429 29.47 52.88 11.58
N ARG A 430 29.23 52.95 10.26
CA ARG A 430 29.89 53.92 9.36
C ARG A 430 29.48 55.37 9.64
N LYS A 431 28.20 55.62 9.98
CA LYS A 431 27.75 56.95 10.40
C LYS A 431 28.42 57.34 11.72
N ALA A 432 28.32 56.50 12.75
CA ALA A 432 28.82 56.73 14.11
C ALA A 432 30.32 57.05 14.10
N ALA A 433 31.15 56.20 13.48
CA ALA A 433 32.59 56.43 13.36
C ALA A 433 32.94 57.82 12.78
N MET A 434 32.25 58.24 11.72
CA MET A 434 32.45 59.55 11.09
C MET A 434 32.07 60.74 12.02
N ARG A 435 31.15 60.53 12.98
CA ARG A 435 30.81 61.55 13.99
C ARG A 435 31.82 61.52 15.13
N GLU A 436 32.21 60.34 15.60
CA GLU A 436 33.22 60.16 16.66
C GLU A 436 34.54 60.87 16.29
N THR A 437 35.02 60.70 15.05
CA THR A 437 36.19 61.44 14.54
C THR A 437 35.97 62.95 14.54
N TRP A 438 34.91 63.44 13.86
CA TRP A 438 34.66 64.88 13.71
C TRP A 438 34.44 65.57 15.07
N LEU A 439 33.75 64.92 16.00
CA LEU A 439 33.53 65.42 17.36
C LEU A 439 34.87 65.55 18.11
N SER A 440 35.74 64.52 18.05
CA SER A 440 37.06 64.57 18.69
C SER A 440 37.96 65.68 18.11
N GLU A 441 37.93 65.86 16.78
CA GLU A 441 38.68 66.92 16.10
C GLU A 441 38.19 68.32 16.50
N ASN A 442 36.87 68.53 16.58
CA ASN A 442 36.28 69.83 16.94
C ASN A 442 36.41 70.12 18.44
N GLN A 443 36.28 69.13 19.32
CA GLN A 443 36.57 69.27 20.75
C GLN A 443 38.02 69.74 20.95
N ARG A 444 38.99 69.16 20.23
CA ARG A 444 40.39 69.58 20.28
C ARG A 444 40.61 71.01 19.77
N LEU A 445 39.86 71.43 18.75
CA LEU A 445 39.94 72.78 18.18
C LEU A 445 39.31 73.83 19.12
N VAL A 446 38.15 73.54 19.71
CA VAL A 446 37.43 74.42 20.66
C VAL A 446 38.10 74.44 22.04
N SER A 447 38.91 73.43 22.38
CA SER A 447 39.77 73.46 23.57
C SER A 447 40.93 74.46 23.48
N GLN A 448 41.19 75.05 22.29
CA GLN A 448 42.21 76.08 22.12
C GLN A 448 41.60 77.48 22.19
N ASP A 449 42.14 78.32 23.07
CA ASP A 449 41.72 79.71 23.18
C ASP A 449 42.20 80.53 21.99
N ASN A 450 43.52 80.70 21.83
CA ASN A 450 44.14 81.40 20.69
C ASN A 450 43.55 82.81 20.44
N PHE A 451 43.24 83.56 21.50
CA PHE A 451 42.51 84.83 21.41
C PHE A 451 43.37 86.00 20.89
N GLY A 452 44.69 85.96 21.09
CA GLY A 452 45.60 87.07 20.78
C GLY A 452 45.97 87.91 22.01
N PHE A 453 46.69 89.01 21.79
CA PHE A 453 47.22 89.88 22.84
C PHE A 453 46.74 91.34 22.78
N ASP A 454 46.10 91.73 21.67
CA ASP A 454 45.52 93.06 21.44
C ASP A 454 44.01 92.96 21.15
N LEU A 455 43.32 94.09 21.23
CA LEU A 455 41.86 94.17 21.00
C LEU A 455 41.46 93.66 19.60
N GLN A 456 42.26 93.93 18.57
CA GLN A 456 41.91 93.61 17.18
C GLN A 456 41.96 92.10 16.90
N ALA A 457 42.96 91.41 17.46
CA ALA A 457 43.06 89.96 17.42
C ALA A 457 41.92 89.28 18.19
N VAL A 458 41.52 89.84 19.34
CA VAL A 458 40.43 89.29 20.17
C VAL A 458 39.04 89.50 19.52
N GLU A 459 38.81 90.63 18.84
CA GLU A 459 37.60 90.82 18.01
C GLU A 459 37.60 89.89 16.78
N ALA A 460 38.76 89.63 16.16
CA ALA A 460 38.88 88.64 15.09
C ALA A 460 38.64 87.19 15.60
N ALA A 461 39.14 86.87 16.79
CA ALA A 461 38.90 85.59 17.46
C ALA A 461 37.41 85.41 17.82
N THR A 462 36.72 86.50 18.18
CA THR A 462 35.27 86.54 18.42
C THR A 462 34.48 86.18 17.16
N LYS A 463 34.72 86.87 16.04
CA LYS A 463 34.08 86.55 14.74
C LYS A 463 34.39 85.12 14.28
N LYS A 464 35.60 84.62 14.54
CA LYS A 464 35.97 83.22 14.28
C LYS A 464 35.25 82.24 15.20
N HIS A 465 34.92 82.63 16.44
CA HIS A 465 34.12 81.81 17.36
C HIS A 465 32.66 81.72 16.87
N GLU A 466 32.04 82.83 16.47
CA GLU A 466 30.66 82.86 15.95
C GLU A 466 30.50 81.98 14.69
N ALA A 467 31.50 81.96 13.81
CA ALA A 467 31.56 81.05 12.67
C ALA A 467 31.63 79.56 13.09
N ILE A 468 32.42 79.24 14.13
CA ILE A 468 32.50 77.88 14.69
C ILE A 468 31.18 77.48 15.37
N GLU A 469 30.49 78.40 16.06
CA GLU A 469 29.17 78.14 16.63
C GLU A 469 28.13 77.81 15.55
N THR A 470 28.15 78.53 14.42
CA THR A 470 27.22 78.27 13.30
C THR A 470 27.53 76.97 12.56
N ASP A 471 28.81 76.67 12.29
CA ASP A 471 29.23 75.38 11.71
C ASP A 471 28.90 74.18 12.63
N ILE A 472 29.07 74.34 13.95
CA ILE A 472 28.70 73.30 14.92
C ILE A 472 27.17 73.14 14.95
N ALA A 473 26.39 74.22 15.05
CA ALA A 473 24.92 74.15 15.06
C ALA A 473 24.37 73.46 13.81
N ALA A 474 24.91 73.76 12.63
CA ALA A 474 24.56 73.09 11.37
C ALA A 474 24.93 71.59 11.34
N TYR A 475 25.81 71.12 12.24
CA TYR A 475 26.17 69.71 12.37
C TYR A 475 25.19 68.90 13.23
N GLU A 476 24.28 69.50 14.03
CA GLU A 476 23.40 68.75 14.93
C GLU A 476 22.57 67.69 14.19
N GLU A 477 21.99 68.04 13.04
CA GLU A 477 21.21 67.11 12.20
C GLU A 477 22.02 65.84 11.86
N ARG A 478 23.34 65.97 11.69
CA ARG A 478 24.23 64.84 11.39
C ARG A 478 24.43 63.93 12.60
N VAL A 479 24.30 64.43 13.83
CA VAL A 479 24.29 63.64 15.08
C VAL A 479 22.92 62.99 15.26
N GLN A 480 21.82 63.74 15.11
CA GLN A 480 20.45 63.20 15.17
C GLN A 480 20.24 62.09 14.13
N ALA A 481 20.87 62.19 12.95
CA ALA A 481 20.87 61.15 11.92
C ALA A 481 21.64 59.87 12.29
N VAL A 482 22.39 59.84 13.39
CA VAL A 482 22.91 58.59 14.02
C VAL A 482 21.85 58.02 14.96
N VAL A 483 21.28 58.87 15.83
CA VAL A 483 20.25 58.52 16.81
C VAL A 483 19.01 57.92 16.14
N ALA A 484 18.58 58.47 15.01
CA ALA A 484 17.45 57.94 14.23
C ALA A 484 17.67 56.50 13.76
N VAL A 485 18.88 56.17 13.29
CA VAL A 485 19.21 54.80 12.82
C VAL A 485 19.33 53.81 13.98
N ALA A 486 19.79 54.27 15.16
CA ALA A 486 19.77 53.44 16.35
C ALA A 486 18.34 53.09 16.78
N LYS A 487 17.41 54.06 16.75
CA LYS A 487 15.98 53.84 17.04
C LYS A 487 15.31 52.92 16.01
N GLU A 488 15.70 53.00 14.74
CA GLU A 488 15.25 52.09 13.67
C GLU A 488 15.67 50.63 13.95
N LEU A 489 16.92 50.41 14.35
CA LEU A 489 17.44 49.09 14.78
C LEU A 489 16.81 48.59 16.09
N GLU A 490 16.44 49.49 17.00
CA GLU A 490 15.77 49.18 18.27
C GLU A 490 14.33 48.69 18.04
N ALA A 491 13.56 49.40 17.21
CA ALA A 491 12.19 49.05 16.86
C ALA A 491 12.09 47.66 16.18
N GLU A 492 13.02 47.36 15.26
CA GLU A 492 13.14 46.07 14.60
C GLU A 492 13.82 44.97 15.45
N ARG A 493 14.17 45.27 16.71
CA ARG A 493 14.76 44.33 17.68
C ARG A 493 16.05 43.67 17.17
N TYR A 494 16.96 44.45 16.61
CA TYR A 494 18.26 43.96 16.15
C TYR A 494 19.01 43.19 17.25
N HIS A 495 19.71 42.11 16.87
CA HIS A 495 20.28 41.13 17.80
C HIS A 495 21.32 41.75 18.76
N ASP A 496 22.18 42.62 18.23
CA ASP A 496 23.21 43.34 18.97
C ASP A 496 22.81 44.80 19.26
N ILE A 497 21.53 45.03 19.57
CA ILE A 497 21.02 46.36 19.92
C ILE A 497 21.77 46.99 21.11
N LYS A 498 22.31 46.18 22.04
CA LYS A 498 23.08 46.68 23.18
C LYS A 498 24.34 47.45 22.76
N ARG A 499 25.10 46.96 21.76
CA ARG A 499 26.27 47.66 21.21
C ARG A 499 25.85 48.94 20.47
N ILE A 500 24.78 48.86 19.67
CA ILE A 500 24.24 50.00 18.92
C ILE A 500 23.82 51.13 19.88
N THR A 501 23.05 50.82 20.93
CA THR A 501 22.61 51.78 21.94
C THR A 501 23.80 52.39 22.69
N ALA A 502 24.72 51.58 23.22
CA ALA A 502 25.91 52.09 23.92
C ALA A 502 26.79 53.00 23.05
N ARG A 503 26.97 52.68 21.76
CA ARG A 503 27.70 53.54 20.81
C ARG A 503 26.94 54.83 20.48
N LYS A 504 25.61 54.75 20.33
CA LYS A 504 24.73 55.91 20.15
C LYS A 504 24.81 56.86 21.35
N ASP A 505 24.78 56.33 22.57
CA ASP A 505 24.95 57.13 23.80
C ASP A 505 26.37 57.74 23.88
N ASN A 506 27.39 57.04 23.40
CA ASN A 506 28.74 57.60 23.32
C ASN A 506 28.84 58.82 22.39
N VAL A 507 28.20 58.75 21.21
CA VAL A 507 28.14 59.88 20.26
C VAL A 507 27.38 61.08 20.87
N ILE A 508 26.30 60.83 21.61
CA ILE A 508 25.54 61.89 22.30
C ILE A 508 26.40 62.60 23.34
N ARG A 509 27.10 61.87 24.22
CA ARG A 509 27.99 62.48 25.24
C ARG A 509 29.13 63.30 24.63
N LEU A 510 29.70 62.85 23.50
CA LEU A 510 30.72 63.60 22.78
C LEU A 510 30.16 64.90 22.16
N TRP A 511 28.90 64.90 21.72
CA TRP A 511 28.21 66.09 21.24
C TRP A 511 27.89 67.07 22.39
N GLU A 512 27.36 66.58 23.50
CA GLU A 512 27.08 67.38 24.70
C GLU A 512 28.34 68.06 25.23
N TYR A 513 29.44 67.31 25.37
CA TYR A 513 30.73 67.85 25.80
C TYR A 513 31.33 68.88 24.83
N LEU A 514 31.11 68.75 23.51
CA LEU A 514 31.50 69.77 22.54
C LEU A 514 30.73 71.08 22.77
N LEU A 515 29.42 71.01 23.05
CA LEU A 515 28.60 72.18 23.35
C LEU A 515 28.98 72.85 24.69
N GLU A 516 29.44 72.08 25.67
CA GLU A 516 30.00 72.61 26.93
C GLU A 516 31.33 73.35 26.70
N LEU A 517 32.26 72.73 25.96
CA LEU A 517 33.53 73.37 25.58
C LEU A 517 33.31 74.66 24.79
N LEU A 518 32.32 74.67 23.89
CA LEU A 518 31.95 75.83 23.08
C LEU A 518 31.49 77.00 23.95
N LYS A 519 30.51 76.77 24.84
CA LYS A 519 30.04 77.76 25.83
C LYS A 519 31.17 78.24 26.74
N ALA A 520 32.03 77.34 27.22
CA ALA A 520 33.16 77.70 28.07
C ALA A 520 34.20 78.56 27.34
N ARG A 521 34.51 78.25 26.07
CA ARG A 521 35.40 79.06 25.22
C ARG A 521 34.78 80.42 24.92
N ARG A 522 33.47 80.48 24.67
CA ARG A 522 32.72 81.74 24.46
C ARG A 522 32.87 82.66 25.66
N HIS A 523 32.59 82.15 26.86
CA HIS A 523 32.70 82.93 28.09
C HIS A 523 34.13 83.44 28.36
N ARG A 524 35.16 82.59 28.18
CA ARG A 524 36.57 83.03 28.30
C ARG A 524 36.92 84.15 27.30
N LEU A 525 36.41 84.06 26.08
CA LEU A 525 36.62 85.04 25.02
C LEU A 525 35.89 86.37 25.29
N GLU A 526 34.65 86.32 25.75
CA GLU A 526 33.88 87.50 26.17
C GLU A 526 34.56 88.25 27.34
N MET A 527 35.10 87.51 28.33
CA MET A 527 35.89 88.10 29.42
C MET A 527 37.21 88.72 28.93
N ASN A 528 37.89 88.08 27.97
CA ASN A 528 39.12 88.61 27.39
C ASN A 528 38.86 89.88 26.53
N LEU A 529 37.77 89.89 25.76
CA LEU A 529 37.32 91.05 24.99
C LEU A 529 36.96 92.23 25.92
N GLY A 530 36.28 91.98 27.03
CA GLY A 530 36.01 92.98 28.05
C GLY A 530 37.30 93.58 28.64
N LEU A 531 38.27 92.73 28.99
CA LEU A 531 39.57 93.16 29.50
C LEU A 531 40.34 94.02 28.48
N GLN A 532 40.38 93.62 27.21
CA GLN A 532 41.04 94.39 26.14
C GLN A 532 40.37 95.73 25.87
N ARG A 533 39.04 95.82 25.98
CA ARG A 533 38.32 97.10 25.88
C ARG A 533 38.69 98.05 27.02
N VAL A 534 38.75 97.55 28.26
CA VAL A 534 39.21 98.35 29.41
C VAL A 534 40.68 98.79 29.25
N PHE A 535 41.55 97.94 28.70
CA PHE A 535 42.92 98.37 28.36
C PHE A 535 42.96 99.43 27.26
N GLN A 536 42.13 99.32 26.22
CA GLN A 536 42.07 100.32 25.15
C GLN A 536 41.50 101.66 25.63
N GLU A 537 40.48 101.63 26.50
CA GLU A 537 39.95 102.81 27.20
C GLU A 537 41.01 103.43 28.13
N MET A 538 41.77 102.61 28.86
CA MET A 538 42.88 103.08 29.70
C MET A 538 44.00 103.74 28.87
N LEU A 539 44.39 103.14 27.74
CA LEU A 539 45.36 103.73 26.81
C LEU A 539 44.86 105.07 26.27
N TYR A 540 43.62 105.13 25.78
CA TYR A 540 43.00 106.36 25.30
C TYR A 540 42.93 107.45 26.37
N ILE A 541 42.61 107.09 27.63
CA ILE A 541 42.60 108.03 28.75
C ILE A 541 44.03 108.48 29.13
N MET A 542 45.05 107.63 29.00
CA MET A 542 46.45 108.03 29.22
C MET A 542 46.95 108.99 28.14
N ASP A 543 46.74 108.67 26.86
CA ASP A 543 47.08 109.55 25.74
C ASP A 543 46.38 110.91 25.88
N TRP A 544 45.07 110.91 26.17
CA TRP A 544 44.29 112.13 26.42
C TRP A 544 44.79 112.91 27.65
N MET A 545 45.20 112.23 28.73
CA MET A 545 45.82 112.89 29.88
C MET A 545 47.17 113.53 29.55
N ASP A 546 47.95 112.95 28.64
CA ASP A 546 49.25 113.49 28.22
C ASP A 546 49.09 114.63 27.20
N GLU A 547 48.12 114.56 26.29
CA GLU A 547 47.66 115.72 25.51
C GLU A 547 47.21 116.87 26.44
N MET A 548 46.44 116.55 27.49
CA MET A 548 46.00 117.53 28.51
C MET A 548 47.12 118.02 29.44
N LYS A 549 48.32 117.43 29.40
CA LYS A 549 49.54 117.99 30.01
C LYS A 549 50.27 118.88 29.01
N ALA A 550 50.47 118.43 27.78
CA ALA A 550 51.11 119.20 26.71
C ALA A 550 50.35 120.50 26.39
N GLY A 551 49.01 120.45 26.36
CA GLY A 551 48.13 121.60 26.12
C GLY A 551 48.17 122.71 27.19
N ARG A 552 48.87 122.51 28.30
CA ARG A 552 49.15 123.56 29.30
C ARG A 552 50.48 124.29 29.07
N GLY A 553 51.15 124.04 27.95
CA GLY A 553 52.49 124.56 27.64
C GLY A 553 52.59 125.91 26.91
N THR A 554 51.52 126.44 26.29
CA THR A 554 51.57 127.75 25.59
C THR A 554 50.22 128.48 25.54
N HIS A 555 50.24 129.78 25.83
CA HIS A 555 49.15 130.73 25.53
C HIS A 555 49.56 131.65 24.37
N LEU A 556 48.60 132.04 23.50
CA LEU A 556 48.35 133.43 23.06
C LEU A 556 47.09 133.55 22.16
N HIS A 557 46.65 134.79 21.91
CA HIS A 557 45.38 135.24 21.30
C HIS A 557 45.69 136.27 20.18
N PRO A 558 44.74 136.85 19.41
CA PRO A 558 43.42 136.38 18.90
C PRO A 558 43.08 136.82 17.42
N ARG A 559 41.79 136.71 17.02
CA ARG A 559 40.99 137.58 16.09
C ARG A 559 40.98 137.40 14.53
N THR A 560 39.81 136.95 14.01
CA THR A 560 38.98 137.48 12.85
C THR A 560 39.58 137.59 11.42
N ARG A 561 38.87 137.44 10.27
CA ARG A 561 37.41 137.38 9.88
C ARG A 561 37.29 136.89 8.40
N ILE A 562 36.24 136.09 8.03
CA ILE A 562 35.35 136.13 6.80
C ILE A 562 36.00 136.25 5.36
N PRO A 563 35.52 135.64 4.23
CA PRO A 563 34.25 134.94 3.89
C PRO A 563 34.45 133.50 3.27
N ALA A 564 33.63 133.06 2.29
CA ALA A 564 33.56 131.69 1.76
C ALA A 564 33.52 131.58 0.21
N LEU A 565 33.96 130.43 -0.36
CA LEU A 565 33.37 129.65 -1.48
C LEU A 565 34.33 128.51 -1.96
N THR A 566 33.82 127.57 -2.76
CA THR A 566 34.44 126.26 -3.12
C THR A 566 35.36 126.29 -4.37
N PRO A 567 36.24 125.28 -4.60
CA PRO A 567 35.88 124.21 -5.58
C PRO A 567 36.53 122.80 -5.42
N VAL A 568 35.84 121.78 -5.94
CA VAL A 568 36.29 120.65 -6.83
C VAL A 568 37.61 119.90 -6.57
N CYS A 569 37.56 118.56 -6.38
CA CYS A 569 37.95 117.59 -7.45
C CYS A 569 37.51 116.12 -7.20
N LEU A 570 37.32 115.38 -8.29
CA LEU A 570 37.06 113.92 -8.44
C LEU A 570 38.20 113.31 -9.29
N PRO A 571 38.40 111.97 -9.37
CA PRO A 571 37.71 111.12 -10.37
C PRO A 571 37.52 109.63 -9.92
N ASP A 572 36.80 108.73 -10.59
CA ASP A 572 35.67 108.86 -11.53
C ASP A 572 34.81 107.56 -11.58
N ALA A 573 33.52 107.73 -11.91
CA ALA A 573 32.64 107.00 -12.86
C ALA A 573 32.86 105.49 -13.20
N ALA A 574 31.85 104.66 -13.55
CA ALA A 574 30.40 104.78 -13.82
C ALA A 574 29.78 103.34 -13.98
N ALA A 575 28.46 103.05 -14.11
CA ALA A 575 27.17 103.70 -13.77
C ALA A 575 26.00 102.70 -14.13
N VAL A 576 24.78 103.22 -14.39
CA VAL A 576 23.62 102.56 -15.09
C VAL A 576 22.70 101.60 -14.30
N SER A 577 21.73 102.20 -13.58
CA SER A 577 20.25 102.09 -13.77
C SER A 577 19.43 100.80 -13.49
N GLY A 578 18.19 101.00 -12.98
CA GLY A 578 17.07 100.03 -12.92
C GLY A 578 16.74 99.52 -11.49
N LEU A 579 15.87 100.13 -10.67
CA LEU A 579 14.39 100.29 -10.75
C LEU A 579 13.60 98.95 -10.83
N TRP A 580 12.68 98.60 -9.93
CA TRP A 580 12.36 99.16 -8.59
C TRP A 580 11.51 98.17 -7.74
N GLU A 581 11.43 98.50 -6.45
CA GLU A 581 10.46 98.10 -5.40
C GLU A 581 8.97 98.25 -5.80
N ALA A 582 7.92 97.77 -5.10
CA ALA A 582 7.76 96.73 -4.06
C ALA A 582 6.23 96.38 -3.90
N PRO A 583 5.55 96.46 -2.73
CA PRO A 583 5.20 95.28 -1.93
C PRO A 583 3.69 95.03 -1.65
N ALA A 584 3.42 93.92 -0.93
CA ALA A 584 2.18 93.57 -0.21
C ALA A 584 0.93 93.21 -1.06
N GLY A 585 -0.09 92.53 -0.53
CA GLY A 585 -0.15 91.77 0.74
C GLY A 585 -1.57 91.67 1.36
N ARG A 586 -1.95 90.45 1.79
CA ARG A 586 -3.27 90.04 2.39
C ARG A 586 -4.42 89.89 1.38
N GLY A 587 -5.34 88.94 1.64
CA GLY A 587 -6.59 88.77 0.87
C GLY A 587 -7.03 87.31 0.61
N ARG A 588 -7.78 86.72 1.54
CA ARG A 588 -8.69 85.56 1.35
C ARG A 588 -10.15 86.08 1.45
N PRO A 589 -11.24 85.33 1.14
CA PRO A 589 -11.37 83.94 0.66
C PRO A 589 -12.39 83.71 -0.50
N ALA A 590 -12.56 82.42 -0.87
CA ALA A 590 -13.83 81.73 -1.23
C ALA A 590 -14.57 81.89 -2.58
N ALA A 591 -14.97 80.72 -3.12
CA ALA A 591 -16.26 80.38 -3.78
C ALA A 591 -16.57 80.92 -5.21
N GLU A 592 -17.33 80.23 -6.10
CA GLU A 592 -17.87 78.86 -6.08
C GLU A 592 -18.25 78.32 -7.50
N THR A 593 -18.41 76.99 -7.62
CA THR A 593 -19.28 76.22 -8.56
C THR A 593 -19.14 76.25 -10.11
N ARG A 594 -19.14 75.01 -10.67
CA ARG A 594 -19.84 74.52 -11.91
C ARG A 594 -19.34 74.99 -13.31
N ALA A 595 -19.50 74.23 -14.41
CA ALA A 595 -19.75 72.79 -14.63
C ALA A 595 -19.57 72.37 -16.12
N GLY A 596 -19.30 71.08 -16.38
CA GLY A 596 -19.42 70.41 -17.71
C GLY A 596 -18.23 70.58 -18.69
N GLY A 597 -18.06 69.74 -19.72
CA GLY A 597 -18.74 68.46 -20.00
C GLY A 597 -18.56 67.88 -21.43
N GLY A 598 -17.66 66.90 -21.61
CA GLY A 598 -17.52 66.07 -22.84
C GLY A 598 -16.73 66.70 -24.00
N ARG A 599 -16.44 66.00 -25.13
CA ARG A 599 -16.50 64.55 -25.44
C ARG A 599 -15.75 64.24 -26.77
N HIS A 600 -15.04 63.11 -26.87
CA HIS A 600 -14.39 62.57 -28.10
C HIS A 600 -13.23 63.43 -28.68
N ARG A 601 -12.30 62.96 -29.54
CA ARG A 601 -12.20 61.75 -30.41
C ARG A 601 -10.72 61.36 -30.67
N HIS A 602 -10.42 60.09 -30.94
CA HIS A 602 -9.15 59.58 -31.53
C HIS A 602 -9.22 59.57 -33.08
N PRO A 603 -8.17 59.20 -33.87
CA PRO A 603 -6.77 58.86 -33.56
C PRO A 603 -5.70 59.65 -34.41
N GLY A 604 -4.40 59.41 -34.19
CA GLY A 604 -3.32 59.88 -35.09
C GLY A 604 -1.91 59.35 -34.73
N ARG A 605 -1.12 58.91 -35.72
CA ARG A 605 0.23 58.32 -35.54
C ARG A 605 1.35 59.37 -35.53
N GLN A 606 2.29 59.25 -34.58
CA GLN A 606 3.76 59.39 -34.69
C GLN A 606 4.39 59.29 -33.28
N GLY A 607 5.58 58.72 -33.06
CA GLY A 607 6.53 58.08 -33.98
C GLY A 607 7.50 57.13 -33.25
N GLU A 608 8.52 56.65 -33.95
CA GLU A 608 9.60 55.77 -33.46
C GLU A 608 10.67 56.55 -32.66
N GLY A 609 11.65 55.96 -31.95
CA GLY A 609 11.89 54.56 -31.62
C GLY A 609 13.39 54.17 -31.66
N ARG A 610 13.88 53.53 -30.57
CA ARG A 610 15.21 52.85 -30.41
C ARG A 610 16.45 53.78 -30.43
N ARG A 611 17.29 53.78 -29.40
CA ARG A 611 18.33 52.77 -29.00
C ARG A 611 19.45 52.59 -30.03
N GLN A 612 20.69 52.78 -29.58
CA GLN A 612 21.92 52.64 -30.36
C GLN A 612 22.29 51.16 -30.64
N GLN A 613 23.00 50.95 -31.75
CA GLN A 613 24.00 49.92 -32.14
C GLN A 613 23.99 48.53 -31.43
N ARG A 614 23.95 47.39 -32.16
CA ARG A 614 25.03 46.77 -32.99
C ARG A 614 26.31 46.52 -32.17
N GLN A 615 26.97 45.35 -32.18
CA GLN A 615 26.97 44.15 -33.06
C GLN A 615 27.55 42.93 -32.24
N GLN A 616 27.73 41.66 -32.65
CA GLN A 616 27.72 40.95 -33.95
C GLN A 616 27.52 39.40 -33.78
N VAL A 617 26.58 38.79 -34.52
CA VAL A 617 26.64 37.47 -35.25
C VAL A 617 27.06 36.13 -34.55
N LEU A 618 26.12 35.16 -34.64
CA LEU A 618 26.23 33.68 -34.84
C LEU A 618 27.41 32.85 -34.24
N SER A 619 27.09 31.82 -33.46
CA SER A 619 27.03 30.41 -33.95
C SER A 619 26.66 29.37 -32.85
N ASP A 620 26.25 28.19 -33.33
CA ASP A 620 25.84 26.93 -32.70
C ASP A 620 26.37 26.56 -31.29
N ARG A 621 25.49 26.02 -30.43
CA ARG A 621 25.37 24.55 -30.24
C ARG A 621 24.22 24.13 -29.31
N GLN A 622 23.85 22.86 -29.40
CA GLN A 622 22.81 22.20 -28.60
C GLN A 622 23.33 21.78 -27.22
N ARG A 623 22.50 21.94 -26.17
CA ARG A 623 21.95 20.82 -25.40
C ARG A 623 20.76 21.26 -24.55
#